data_AF-A0A539E9M2-F1
#
_entry.id   AF-A0A539E9M2-F1
#
_cell.length_a   1.000
_cell.length_b   1.000
_cell.length_c   1.000
_cell.angle_alpha   90.00
_cell.angle_beta   90.00
_cell.angle_gamma   90.00
#
_symmetry.space_group_name_H-M   'P 1'
#
loop_
_entity.id
_entity.type
_entity.pdbx_description
1 polymer ?
#
loop_
_entity_poly.entity_id
_entity_poly.type
_entity_poly.pdbx_seq_one_letter_code
_entity_poly.pdbx_strand_id
1 'polypeptide(L)'
;MDLPRRLFNAPWPARLIPGILLAVTLAVSACSDDDGDDPSANACNTENLPLTDDADGPVLTEVTLECQGANINVLATITDPQGDDDLLQVIQRIIVHGRSDCEGDLAYEVVDDVAGSGLEESFGIALDRATNAALFDQICSVTEWPVQVQLYDASGNVTTGRVMARVTD
;
A
#
# COMPACT_ATOMS: atom_id res chain seq x y z
N MET A 1 62.94 11.39 -4.58
CA MET A 1 63.21 11.32 -3.13
C MET A 1 61.93 10.86 -2.47
N ASP A 2 61.84 9.80 -1.71
CA ASP A 2 62.68 8.62 -1.50
C ASP A 2 61.78 7.70 -0.66
N LEU A 3 61.66 6.43 -1.03
CA LEU A 3 61.17 5.43 -0.07
C LEU A 3 62.22 5.29 1.03
N PRO A 4 61.81 4.99 2.28
CA PRO A 4 62.58 4.03 3.05
C PRO A 4 61.76 2.76 3.29
N ARG A 5 62.28 1.70 2.68
CA ARG A 5 62.06 0.31 3.08
C ARG A 5 62.80 0.03 4.40
N ARG A 6 62.38 -1.09 5.03
CA ARG A 6 63.14 -2.11 5.80
C ARG A 6 62.77 -2.16 7.29
N LEU A 7 62.05 -3.20 7.74
CA LEU A 7 62.38 -4.64 7.92
C LEU A 7 62.82 -4.89 9.37
N PHE A 8 62.02 -5.63 10.13
CA PHE A 8 62.48 -6.60 11.14
C PHE A 8 61.42 -7.71 11.20
N ASN A 9 61.67 -8.84 10.53
CA ASN A 9 62.28 -10.08 11.04
C ASN A 9 61.27 -10.99 11.77
N ALA A 10 60.94 -12.10 11.10
CA ALA A 10 60.23 -13.26 11.62
C ALA A 10 61.06 -14.02 12.68
N PRO A 11 60.50 -14.99 13.42
CA PRO A 11 60.26 -16.31 12.85
C PRO A 11 58.95 -17.00 13.28
N TRP A 12 58.43 -17.84 12.39
CA TRP A 12 57.46 -18.90 12.69
C TRP A 12 58.14 -20.01 13.55
N PRO A 13 57.37 -20.89 14.22
CA PRO A 13 56.96 -22.12 13.54
C PRO A 13 55.51 -22.55 13.78
N ALA A 14 55.04 -23.30 12.78
CA ALA A 14 53.76 -23.97 12.64
C ALA A 14 53.31 -24.80 13.85
N ARG A 15 51.99 -24.84 14.05
CA ARG A 15 51.29 -26.09 14.43
C ARG A 15 49.96 -26.18 13.68
N LEU A 16 49.90 -27.14 12.77
CA LEU A 16 48.68 -27.74 12.23
C LEU A 16 48.02 -28.58 13.32
N ILE A 17 46.72 -28.40 13.55
CA ILE A 17 45.84 -29.45 14.08
C ILE A 17 44.54 -29.40 13.26
N PRO A 18 44.10 -30.52 12.65
CA PRO A 18 42.89 -30.58 11.83
C PRO A 18 41.66 -30.67 12.74
N GLY A 19 40.68 -29.82 12.50
CA GLY A 19 39.47 -29.75 13.31
C GLY A 19 38.28 -29.36 12.46
N ILE A 20 37.75 -30.35 11.76
CA ILE A 20 36.32 -30.64 11.52
C ILE A 20 35.38 -29.42 11.50
N LEU A 21 34.86 -29.19 10.29
CA LEU A 21 33.49 -28.75 9.96
C LEU A 21 32.62 -28.24 11.11
N LEU A 22 32.16 -26.99 11.00
CA LEU A 22 30.73 -26.68 11.08
C LEU A 22 30.47 -25.31 10.41
N ALA A 23 30.22 -25.32 9.11
CA ALA A 23 29.52 -24.23 8.46
C ALA A 23 28.04 -24.38 8.81
N VAL A 24 27.54 -23.57 9.75
CA VAL A 24 26.11 -23.47 10.03
C VAL A 24 25.52 -22.55 8.97
N THR A 25 25.23 -23.13 7.80
CA THR A 25 24.24 -22.61 6.88
C THR A 25 22.87 -22.92 7.47
N LEU A 26 22.19 -21.92 8.03
CA LEU A 26 20.76 -22.03 8.31
C LEU A 26 20.03 -21.96 6.97
N ALA A 27 19.96 -23.11 6.31
CA ALA A 27 18.95 -23.40 5.31
C ALA A 27 17.63 -23.61 6.05
N VAL A 28 16.75 -22.60 5.98
CA VAL A 28 15.33 -22.80 6.25
C VAL A 28 14.68 -22.94 4.89
N SER A 29 14.71 -24.17 4.35
CA SER A 29 14.04 -24.52 3.11
C SER A 29 12.67 -25.12 3.40
N ALA A 30 11.65 -24.44 2.88
CA ALA A 30 10.44 -24.98 2.26
C ALA A 30 9.36 -25.64 3.14
N CYS A 31 8.23 -24.94 3.25
CA CYS A 31 6.91 -25.29 2.67
C CYS A 31 6.18 -23.94 2.53
N SER A 32 5.85 -23.45 1.34
CA SER A 32 4.85 -24.01 0.44
C SER A 32 5.15 -23.64 -1.02
N ASP A 33 4.65 -24.50 -1.88
CA ASP A 33 4.81 -24.57 -3.33
C ASP A 33 4.60 -23.27 -4.13
N ASP A 34 5.39 -23.23 -5.20
CA ASP A 34 5.22 -22.50 -6.44
C ASP A 34 3.83 -22.78 -7.06
N ASP A 35 3.08 -21.73 -7.36
CA ASP A 35 2.14 -21.69 -8.49
C ASP A 35 1.72 -20.23 -8.75
N GLY A 36 2.33 -19.62 -9.76
CA GLY A 36 1.90 -18.34 -10.32
C GLY A 36 2.75 -17.15 -9.90
N ASP A 37 3.73 -16.80 -10.72
CA ASP A 37 4.23 -15.43 -10.81
C ASP A 37 3.07 -14.57 -11.37
N ASP A 38 2.11 -14.26 -10.50
CA ASP A 38 1.04 -13.32 -10.79
C ASP A 38 1.63 -11.91 -10.59
N PRO A 39 1.69 -11.06 -11.63
CA PRO A 39 2.12 -9.67 -11.48
C PRO A 39 1.23 -8.86 -10.50
N SER A 40 0.15 -9.45 -9.97
CA SER A 40 -0.68 -8.92 -8.88
C SER A 40 -0.08 -9.08 -7.47
N ALA A 41 1.03 -9.81 -7.29
CA ALA A 41 1.68 -9.99 -5.98
C ALA A 41 2.44 -8.70 -5.55
N ASN A 42 1.66 -7.71 -5.11
CA ASN A 42 2.08 -6.59 -4.26
C ASN A 42 2.94 -5.47 -4.90
N ALA A 43 2.79 -5.21 -6.21
CA ALA A 43 3.42 -4.04 -6.86
C ALA A 43 3.06 -2.70 -6.16
N CYS A 44 1.88 -2.65 -5.54
CA CYS A 44 1.35 -1.48 -4.86
C CYS A 44 1.71 -1.35 -3.38
N ASN A 45 2.34 -2.37 -2.75
CA ASN A 45 2.51 -2.46 -1.29
C ASN A 45 1.22 -2.11 -0.52
N THR A 46 0.14 -2.85 -0.79
CA THR A 46 -1.16 -2.59 -0.16
C THR A 46 -1.21 -3.16 1.26
N GLU A 47 -1.97 -2.46 2.10
CA GLU A 47 -2.26 -2.80 3.48
C GLU A 47 -3.67 -3.40 3.59
N ASN A 48 -3.90 -4.14 4.67
CA ASN A 48 -5.21 -4.71 4.93
C ASN A 48 -6.12 -3.66 5.58
N LEU A 49 -7.41 -3.72 5.26
CA LEU A 49 -8.44 -3.02 6.03
C LEU A 49 -8.72 -3.78 7.35
N PRO A 50 -9.03 -3.08 8.46
CA PRO A 50 -9.10 -1.62 8.58
C PRO A 50 -7.72 -0.96 8.53
N LEU A 51 -7.61 0.16 7.78
CA LEU A 51 -6.39 0.94 7.69
C LEU A 51 -6.32 1.94 8.84
N THR A 52 -5.19 1.94 9.55
CA THR A 52 -4.90 2.81 10.69
C THR A 52 -3.40 3.13 10.67
N ASP A 53 -3.05 4.37 11.03
CA ASP A 53 -1.64 4.81 11.15
C ASP A 53 -1.41 5.43 12.53
N ASP A 54 -2.08 6.55 12.82
CA ASP A 54 -2.13 7.13 14.16
C ASP A 54 -3.17 6.41 15.03
N ALA A 55 -2.85 6.20 16.30
CA ALA A 55 -3.73 5.53 17.27
C ALA A 55 -5.03 6.32 17.52
N ASP A 56 -4.96 7.64 17.40
CA ASP A 56 -6.09 8.55 17.58
C ASP A 56 -6.66 9.06 16.23
N GLY A 57 -6.10 8.64 15.09
CA GLY A 57 -6.52 9.14 13.78
C GLY A 57 -7.67 8.38 13.11
N PRO A 58 -8.15 8.89 11.96
CA PRO A 58 -9.24 8.26 11.22
C PRO A 58 -8.90 6.85 10.76
N VAL A 59 -9.88 5.96 10.78
CA VAL A 59 -9.76 4.57 10.39
C VAL A 59 -10.59 4.31 9.15
N LEU A 60 -9.96 3.90 8.05
CA LEU A 60 -10.71 3.41 6.88
C LEU A 60 -11.13 1.97 7.14
N THR A 61 -12.42 1.69 7.17
CA THR A 61 -12.91 0.31 7.36
C THR A 61 -13.29 -0.34 6.04
N GLU A 62 -13.70 0.46 5.06
CA GLU A 62 -14.17 -0.03 3.77
C GLU A 62 -13.95 1.02 2.67
N VAL A 63 -13.62 0.55 1.47
CA VAL A 63 -13.64 1.37 0.25
C VAL A 63 -14.08 0.50 -0.93
N THR A 64 -15.03 1.01 -1.70
CA THR A 64 -15.65 0.35 -2.85
C THR A 64 -15.56 1.24 -4.08
N LEU A 65 -15.20 0.65 -5.22
CA LEU A 65 -15.34 1.24 -6.54
C LEU A 65 -16.57 0.65 -7.20
N GLU A 66 -17.63 1.44 -7.29
CA GLU A 66 -18.93 1.02 -7.78
C GLU A 66 -19.10 1.42 -9.26
N CYS A 67 -19.15 0.42 -10.13
CA CYS A 67 -19.25 0.56 -11.58
C CYS A 67 -20.70 0.79 -12.04
N GLN A 68 -21.28 1.95 -11.76
CA GLN A 68 -22.63 2.28 -12.20
C GLN A 68 -22.69 2.99 -13.56
N GLY A 69 -23.26 2.29 -14.55
CA GLY A 69 -23.52 2.86 -15.87
C GLY A 69 -22.22 3.19 -16.62
N ALA A 70 -21.90 4.48 -16.71
CA ALA A 70 -20.68 4.98 -17.36
C ALA A 70 -19.66 5.57 -16.36
N ASN A 71 -19.92 5.44 -15.05
CA ASN A 71 -19.11 6.04 -14.00
C ASN A 71 -18.60 4.98 -13.01
N ILE A 72 -17.44 5.25 -12.42
CA ILE A 72 -16.94 4.58 -11.23
C ILE A 72 -17.12 5.54 -10.07
N ASN A 73 -18.08 5.25 -9.20
CA ASN A 73 -18.28 5.97 -7.96
C ASN A 73 -17.37 5.38 -6.89
N VAL A 74 -16.81 6.24 -6.04
CA VAL A 74 -16.05 5.80 -4.87
C VAL A 74 -16.97 5.87 -3.66
N LEU A 75 -17.12 4.75 -2.97
CA LEU A 75 -17.78 4.68 -1.67
C LEU A 75 -16.74 4.36 -0.61
N ALA A 76 -16.84 4.96 0.56
CA ALA A 76 -15.94 4.65 1.67
C ALA A 76 -16.66 4.74 3.02
N THR A 77 -16.18 3.95 3.98
CA THR A 77 -16.57 4.05 5.39
C THR A 77 -15.35 4.41 6.21
N ILE A 78 -15.40 5.58 6.86
CA ILE A 78 -14.32 6.10 7.70
C ILE A 78 -14.86 6.29 9.12
N THR A 79 -14.11 5.83 10.11
CA THR A 79 -14.46 5.97 11.52
C THR A 79 -13.36 6.72 12.26
N ASP A 80 -13.71 7.72 13.05
CA ASP A 80 -12.76 8.40 13.94
C ASP A 80 -12.97 7.98 15.40
N PRO A 81 -11.91 7.55 16.11
CA PRO A 81 -12.00 7.14 17.51
C PRO A 81 -12.30 8.30 18.47
N GLN A 82 -12.05 9.55 18.07
CA GLN A 82 -12.36 10.76 18.84
C GLN A 82 -13.82 11.20 18.66
N GLY A 83 -14.48 10.74 17.59
CA GLY A 83 -15.92 10.87 17.35
C GLY A 83 -16.28 11.63 16.07
N ASP A 84 -17.57 11.61 15.73
CA ASP A 84 -18.11 12.10 14.44
C ASP A 84 -17.70 13.54 14.11
N ASP A 85 -17.71 14.43 15.11
CA ASP A 85 -17.43 15.85 14.92
C ASP A 85 -15.99 16.12 14.42
N ASP A 86 -15.05 15.17 14.62
CA ASP A 86 -13.65 15.34 14.19
C ASP A 86 -13.45 15.06 12.70
N LEU A 87 -14.44 14.46 12.02
CA LEU A 87 -14.38 14.21 10.58
C LEU A 87 -15.23 15.17 9.74
N LEU A 88 -16.22 15.82 10.36
CA LEU A 88 -17.12 16.74 9.64
C LEU A 88 -16.35 17.95 9.12
N GLN A 89 -16.59 18.32 7.86
CA GLN A 89 -15.90 19.44 7.19
C GLN A 89 -14.37 19.26 7.11
N VAL A 90 -13.88 18.04 7.31
CA VAL A 90 -12.47 17.68 7.14
C VAL A 90 -12.31 16.90 5.84
N ILE A 91 -11.45 17.45 4.97
CA ILE A 91 -11.25 16.93 3.62
C ILE A 91 -10.48 15.62 3.65
N GLN A 92 -11.09 14.58 3.12
CA GLN A 92 -10.55 13.25 2.89
C GLN A 92 -10.20 13.08 1.41
N ARG A 93 -9.19 12.28 1.09
CA ARG A 93 -8.73 12.06 -0.29
C ARG A 93 -8.62 10.58 -0.60
N ILE A 94 -9.23 10.15 -1.70
CA ILE A 94 -9.09 8.80 -2.26
C ILE A 94 -8.62 8.92 -3.70
N ILE A 95 -7.57 8.19 -4.04
CA ILE A 95 -6.89 8.25 -5.34
C ILE A 95 -6.97 6.86 -5.97
N VAL A 96 -7.69 6.77 -7.08
CA VAL A 96 -7.78 5.55 -7.89
C VAL A 96 -6.59 5.53 -8.86
N HIS A 97 -5.75 4.51 -8.74
CA HIS A 97 -4.59 4.36 -9.61
C HIS A 97 -5.02 4.05 -11.04
N GLY A 98 -4.36 4.67 -12.03
CA GLY A 98 -4.63 4.44 -13.45
C GLY A 98 -4.10 3.11 -13.98
N ARG A 99 -3.42 2.32 -13.14
CA ARG A 99 -2.89 1.00 -13.43
C ARG A 99 -2.92 0.12 -12.19
N SER A 100 -3.07 -1.18 -12.39
CA SER A 100 -3.14 -2.18 -11.31
C SER A 100 -1.80 -2.42 -10.61
N ASP A 101 -0.69 -2.01 -11.23
CA ASP A 101 0.65 -2.07 -10.64
C ASP A 101 1.04 -0.80 -9.87
N CYS A 102 0.13 0.19 -9.79
CA CYS A 102 0.37 1.49 -9.16
C CYS A 102 1.56 2.28 -9.74
N GLU A 103 2.02 1.93 -10.94
CA GLU A 103 3.10 2.62 -11.63
C GLU A 103 2.56 3.69 -12.59
N GLY A 104 3.28 4.81 -12.70
CA GLY A 104 2.99 5.90 -13.63
C GLY A 104 2.14 7.05 -13.06
N ASP A 105 1.94 8.08 -13.90
CA ASP A 105 1.41 9.38 -13.47
C ASP A 105 -0.13 9.50 -13.56
N LEU A 106 -0.81 8.51 -14.15
CA LEU A 106 -2.27 8.56 -14.28
C LEU A 106 -2.92 8.09 -12.97
N ALA A 107 -3.61 9.01 -12.32
CA ALA A 107 -4.43 8.74 -11.15
C ALA A 107 -5.67 9.63 -11.15
N TYR A 108 -6.74 9.14 -10.56
CA TYR A 108 -8.03 9.84 -10.49
C TYR A 108 -8.35 10.08 -9.03
N GLU A 109 -8.33 11.35 -8.65
CA GLU A 109 -8.53 11.78 -7.27
C GLU A 109 -9.99 12.20 -7.06
N VAL A 110 -10.57 11.67 -5.99
CA VAL A 110 -11.81 12.18 -5.41
C VAL A 110 -11.51 12.74 -4.02
N VAL A 111 -12.18 13.84 -3.70
CA VAL A 111 -11.96 14.60 -2.49
C VAL A 111 -13.32 14.97 -1.94
N ASP A 112 -13.57 14.64 -0.68
CA ASP A 112 -14.83 14.94 -0.02
C ASP A 112 -14.63 15.09 1.48
N ASP A 113 -15.56 15.74 2.17
CA ASP A 113 -15.72 15.54 3.62
C ASP A 113 -16.72 14.41 3.88
N VAL A 114 -16.62 13.76 5.05
CA VAL A 114 -17.61 12.73 5.41
C VAL A 114 -18.76 13.35 6.20
N ALA A 115 -19.96 12.81 6.01
CA ALA A 115 -21.18 13.19 6.70
C ALA A 115 -21.27 12.67 8.14
N GLY A 116 -20.39 11.73 8.53
CA GLY A 116 -20.29 11.21 9.89
C GLY A 116 -19.38 9.98 10.01
N SER A 117 -19.03 9.63 11.25
CA SER A 117 -18.18 8.47 11.55
C SER A 117 -18.92 7.15 11.34
N GLY A 118 -18.26 6.18 10.72
CA GLY A 118 -18.76 4.83 10.52
C GLY A 118 -19.92 4.71 9.52
N LEU A 119 -20.16 5.74 8.71
CA LEU A 119 -21.15 5.74 7.65
C LEU A 119 -20.48 5.43 6.31
N GLU A 120 -21.11 4.56 5.51
CA GLU A 120 -20.75 4.44 4.10
C GLU A 120 -21.30 5.65 3.34
N GLU A 121 -20.41 6.35 2.63
CA GLU A 121 -20.74 7.53 1.85
C GLU A 121 -20.05 7.50 0.50
N SER A 122 -20.69 8.15 -0.48
CA SER A 122 -20.09 8.39 -1.79
C SER A 122 -19.21 9.62 -1.79
N PHE A 123 -17.95 9.47 -2.17
CA PHE A 123 -16.98 10.54 -2.40
C PHE A 123 -17.09 11.16 -3.81
N GLY A 124 -18.03 10.65 -4.62
CA GLY A 124 -18.24 11.06 -6.00
C GLY A 124 -17.59 10.15 -7.05
N ILE A 125 -17.47 10.68 -8.26
CA ILE A 125 -17.06 9.93 -9.46
C ILE A 125 -15.54 10.08 -9.64
N ALA A 126 -14.81 8.97 -9.56
CA ALA A 126 -13.37 8.96 -9.86
C ALA A 126 -13.11 8.94 -11.37
N LEU A 127 -13.84 8.09 -12.10
CA LEU A 127 -13.62 7.91 -13.53
C LEU A 127 -14.95 7.81 -14.29
N ASP A 128 -15.06 8.59 -15.35
CA ASP A 128 -16.09 8.46 -16.38
C ASP A 128 -15.52 7.71 -17.60
N ARG A 129 -16.32 6.79 -18.16
CA ARG A 129 -15.94 5.93 -19.29
C ARG A 129 -15.61 6.72 -20.57
N ALA A 130 -16.24 7.87 -20.80
CA ALA A 130 -15.90 8.72 -21.94
C ALA A 130 -14.51 9.37 -21.80
N THR A 131 -14.03 9.53 -20.56
CA THR A 131 -12.67 10.01 -20.28
C THR A 131 -11.63 8.92 -20.54
N ASN A 132 -11.87 7.69 -20.08
CA ASN A 132 -10.96 6.57 -20.30
C ASN A 132 -11.68 5.22 -20.30
N ALA A 133 -12.21 4.83 -21.46
CA ALA A 133 -12.98 3.60 -21.59
C ALA A 133 -12.16 2.34 -21.29
N ALA A 134 -10.87 2.32 -21.66
CA ALA A 134 -10.01 1.17 -21.45
C ALA A 134 -9.77 0.91 -19.96
N LEU A 135 -9.47 1.96 -19.19
CA LEU A 135 -9.30 1.84 -17.74
C LEU A 135 -10.62 1.52 -17.04
N PHE A 136 -11.71 2.17 -17.45
CA PHE A 136 -13.05 1.86 -16.93
C PHE A 136 -13.37 0.37 -17.08
N ASP A 137 -13.21 -0.16 -18.30
CA ASP A 137 -13.47 -1.57 -18.58
C ASP A 137 -12.52 -2.50 -17.81
N GLN A 138 -11.27 -2.08 -17.60
CA GLN A 138 -10.31 -2.84 -16.82
C GLN A 138 -10.73 -2.94 -15.35
N ILE A 139 -11.03 -1.80 -14.70
CA ILE A 139 -11.45 -1.76 -13.30
C ILE A 139 -12.74 -2.58 -13.11
N CYS A 140 -13.75 -2.35 -13.94
CA CYS A 140 -15.04 -3.04 -13.83
C CYS A 140 -15.02 -4.52 -14.24
N SER A 141 -13.87 -5.05 -14.65
CA SER A 141 -13.69 -6.48 -14.98
C SER A 141 -13.02 -7.31 -13.87
N VAL A 142 -12.58 -6.66 -12.80
CA VAL A 142 -11.92 -7.30 -11.65
C VAL A 142 -12.76 -7.15 -10.39
N THR A 143 -12.41 -7.88 -9.32
CA THR A 143 -13.11 -7.82 -8.04
C THR A 143 -12.50 -6.82 -7.06
N GLU A 144 -11.25 -6.43 -7.28
CA GLU A 144 -10.52 -5.49 -6.42
C GLU A 144 -9.57 -4.62 -7.25
N TRP A 145 -9.36 -3.38 -6.82
CA TRP A 145 -8.45 -2.44 -7.47
C TRP A 145 -7.70 -1.59 -6.44
N PRO A 146 -6.40 -1.30 -6.65
CA PRO A 146 -5.64 -0.52 -5.68
C PRO A 146 -6.10 0.95 -5.66
N VAL A 147 -6.25 1.47 -4.45
CA VAL A 147 -6.48 2.89 -4.19
C VAL A 147 -5.49 3.39 -3.14
N GLN A 148 -5.05 4.63 -3.27
CA GLN A 148 -4.33 5.35 -2.23
C GLN A 148 -5.31 6.22 -1.45
N VAL A 149 -5.18 6.23 -0.14
CA VAL A 149 -6.05 7.00 0.75
C VAL A 149 -5.22 7.91 1.63
N GLN A 150 -5.78 9.07 1.92
CA GLN A 150 -5.22 10.02 2.85
C GLN A 150 -6.37 10.65 3.63
N LEU A 151 -6.43 10.27 4.90
CA LEU A 151 -7.49 10.66 5.82
C LEU A 151 -6.96 11.62 6.88
N TYR A 152 -7.82 12.56 7.28
CA TYR A 152 -7.51 13.60 8.25
C TYR A 152 -8.66 13.76 9.23
N ASP A 153 -8.35 14.19 10.44
CA ASP A 153 -9.33 14.71 11.38
C ASP A 153 -9.07 16.18 11.73
N ALA A 154 -9.96 16.79 12.51
CA ALA A 154 -9.84 18.17 12.95
C ALA A 154 -8.74 18.37 14.00
N SER A 155 -8.31 17.29 14.65
CA SER A 155 -7.18 17.25 15.60
C SER A 155 -5.82 17.26 14.90
N GLY A 156 -5.78 16.96 13.60
CA GLY A 156 -4.59 16.93 12.76
C GLY A 156 -3.91 15.57 12.73
N ASN A 157 -4.55 14.50 13.22
CA ASN A 157 -4.05 13.15 13.01
C ASN A 157 -4.31 12.73 11.56
N VAL A 158 -3.50 11.78 11.08
CA VAL A 158 -3.48 11.38 9.69
C VAL A 158 -3.42 9.86 9.59
N THR A 159 -4.20 9.31 8.68
CA THR A 159 -4.05 7.92 8.22
C THR A 159 -3.80 7.92 6.72
N THR A 160 -2.64 7.42 6.31
CA THR A 160 -2.27 7.33 4.89
C THR A 160 -1.86 5.92 4.55
N GLY A 161 -2.32 5.40 3.42
CA GLY A 161 -1.95 4.06 2.99
C GLY A 161 -2.46 3.74 1.60
N ARG A 162 -2.16 2.52 1.15
CA ARG A 162 -2.74 1.94 -0.06
C ARG A 162 -3.51 0.70 0.33
N VAL A 163 -4.71 0.54 -0.20
CA VAL A 163 -5.56 -0.62 0.09
C VAL A 163 -6.15 -1.15 -1.21
N MET A 164 -6.61 -2.40 -1.18
CA MET A 164 -7.43 -2.95 -2.26
C MET A 164 -8.88 -2.53 -2.02
N ALA A 165 -9.42 -1.68 -2.90
CA ALA A 165 -10.84 -1.36 -2.90
C ALA A 165 -11.62 -2.50 -3.56
N ARG A 166 -12.76 -2.87 -2.98
CA ARG A 166 -13.67 -3.82 -3.61
C ARG A 166 -14.28 -3.19 -4.85
N VAL A 167 -14.39 -3.93 -5.94
CA VAL A 167 -15.10 -3.49 -7.14
C VAL A 167 -16.46 -4.18 -7.20
N THR A 168 -17.52 -3.41 -7.46
CA THR A 168 -18.91 -3.89 -7.57
C THR A 168 -19.63 -3.28 -8.77
N ASP A 169 -20.70 -3.91 -9.24
CA ASP A 169 -21.57 -3.47 -10.35
C ASP A 169 -22.93 -2.91 -9.90
#